data_AF-A0AAI9SDA9-F1
#
_entry.id   AF-A0AAI9SDA9-F1
#
_cell.length_a   1.000
_cell.length_b   1.000
_cell.length_c   1.000
_cell.angle_alpha   90.00
_cell.angle_beta   90.00
_cell.angle_gamma   90.00
#
_symmetry.space_group_name_H-M   'P 1'
#
loop_
_entity.id
_entity.type
_entity.pdbx_description
1 polymer ?
#
loop_
_entity_poly.entity_id
_entity_poly.type
_entity_poly.pdbx_seq_one_letter_code
_entity_poly.pdbx_strand_id
1 'polypeptide(L)'
;MTAVTKTLPSETPEISYERVRPKTYATDEKRAQALELFRHGIGYTKASRILDMSPNTLRDWHRAFIKGAFKADLADNQYRYPKAVRERAVRLRLQGYSWSEINRLTGISVSTVRKWVLAHTETGGRKTQILVERSESES
;
A
#
# COMPACT_ATOMS: atom_id res chain seq x y z
N MET A 1 -17.48 -12.01 -35.51
CA MET A 1 -16.43 -11.62 -34.54
C MET A 1 -17.11 -11.08 -33.31
N THR A 2 -17.18 -11.86 -32.23
CA THR A 2 -17.86 -11.46 -30.98
C THR A 2 -17.02 -10.41 -30.25
N ALA A 3 -17.49 -9.16 -30.25
CA ALA A 3 -16.92 -8.11 -29.42
C ALA A 3 -17.21 -8.45 -27.96
N VAL A 4 -16.17 -8.80 -27.19
CA VAL A 4 -16.27 -8.86 -25.73
C VAL A 4 -16.47 -7.43 -25.26
N THR A 5 -17.72 -7.06 -25.01
CA THR A 5 -18.07 -5.79 -24.37
C THR A 5 -17.36 -5.74 -23.03
N LYS A 6 -16.38 -4.83 -22.89
CA LYS A 6 -15.85 -4.46 -21.58
C LYS A 6 -16.98 -3.81 -20.81
N THR A 7 -17.75 -4.59 -20.05
CA THR A 7 -18.72 -4.07 -19.12
C THR A 7 -17.93 -3.22 -18.12
N LEU A 8 -18.12 -1.90 -18.20
CA LEU A 8 -17.66 -0.98 -17.17
C LEU A 8 -18.31 -1.47 -15.87
N PRO A 9 -17.56 -1.79 -14.80
CA PRO A 9 -18.18 -2.07 -13.52
C PRO A 9 -18.86 -0.77 -13.05
N SER A 10 -20.16 -0.70 -13.29
CA SER A 10 -21.09 0.40 -12.96
C SER A 10 -21.18 0.67 -11.46
N GLU A 11 -20.75 -0.28 -10.64
CA GLU A 11 -20.57 -0.09 -9.22
C GLU A 11 -19.08 -0.07 -8.94
N THR A 12 -18.48 1.12 -8.97
CA THR A 12 -17.24 1.32 -8.25
C THR A 12 -17.59 1.23 -6.77
N PRO A 13 -17.23 0.18 -6.03
CA PRO A 13 -17.14 0.35 -4.58
C PRO A 13 -16.23 1.56 -4.34
N GLU A 14 -16.65 2.45 -3.45
CA GLU A 14 -15.83 3.56 -2.96
C GLU A 14 -14.62 3.00 -2.23
N ILE A 15 -13.66 2.47 -2.99
CA ILE A 15 -12.41 1.99 -2.45
C ILE A 15 -11.53 3.22 -2.35
N SER A 16 -11.25 3.64 -1.12
CA SER A 16 -10.26 4.67 -0.88
C SER A 16 -8.90 4.23 -1.44
N TYR A 17 -8.34 5.08 -2.30
CA TYR A 17 -7.00 4.92 -2.86
C TYR A 17 -5.91 5.50 -1.95
N GLU A 18 -6.30 5.99 -0.77
CA GLU A 18 -5.37 6.52 0.21
C GLU A 18 -4.36 5.44 0.61
N ARG A 19 -3.09 5.84 0.62
CA ARG A 19 -2.00 4.94 0.94
C ARG A 19 -1.96 4.76 2.45
N VAL A 20 -1.98 3.51 2.89
CA VAL A 20 -2.04 3.15 4.30
C VAL A 20 -0.63 2.94 4.84
N ARG A 21 -0.37 3.51 6.02
CA ARG A 21 0.84 3.25 6.78
C ARG A 21 0.83 1.79 7.27
N PRO A 22 1.91 1.01 7.08
CA PRO A 22 1.97 -0.33 7.64
C PRO A 22 1.93 -0.26 9.18
N LYS A 23 1.12 -1.11 9.82
CA LYS A 23 0.92 -1.12 11.29
C LYS A 23 2.20 -1.30 12.11
N THR A 24 3.27 -1.81 11.50
CA THR A 24 4.57 -2.00 12.13
C THR A 24 5.37 -0.71 12.29
N TYR A 25 4.97 0.37 11.60
CA TYR A 25 5.64 1.67 11.69
C TYR A 25 4.97 2.51 12.76
N ALA A 26 5.79 3.24 13.53
CA ALA A 26 5.28 4.22 14.50
C ALA A 26 4.46 5.31 13.79
N THR A 27 3.48 5.88 14.48
CA THR A 27 2.62 6.96 13.97
C THR A 27 3.39 8.25 13.75
N ASP A 28 2.87 9.15 12.90
CA ASP A 28 3.46 10.48 12.69
C ASP A 28 3.50 11.29 13.99
N GLU A 29 2.47 11.15 14.82
CA GLU A 29 2.42 11.77 16.14
C GLU A 29 3.60 11.35 17.02
N LYS A 30 3.89 10.04 17.13
CA LYS A 30 5.04 9.56 17.92
C LYS A 30 6.37 10.05 17.34
N ARG A 31 6.47 10.21 16.02
CA ARG A 31 7.67 10.75 15.35
C ARG A 31 7.84 12.24 15.60
N ALA A 32 6.76 13.01 15.56
CA ALA A 32 6.74 14.43 15.88
C ALA A 32 7.10 14.67 17.36
N GLN A 33 6.50 13.91 18.28
CA GLN A 33 6.84 13.98 19.70
C GLN A 33 8.32 13.61 19.94
N ALA A 34 8.84 12.56 19.28
CA ALA A 34 10.26 12.22 19.38
C ALA A 34 11.17 13.35 18.86
N LEU A 35 10.78 14.01 17.77
CA LEU A 35 11.53 15.15 17.22
C LEU A 35 11.60 16.30 18.24
N GLU A 36 10.50 16.63 18.89
CA GLU A 36 10.49 17.68 19.94
C GLU A 36 11.33 17.29 21.15
N LEU A 37 11.23 16.04 21.62
CA LEU A 37 12.08 15.56 22.71
C LEU A 37 13.58 15.71 22.36
N PHE A 38 13.97 15.38 21.13
CA PHE A 38 15.36 15.53 20.69
C PHE A 38 15.79 17.00 20.57
N ARG A 39 14.90 17.89 20.09
CA ARG A 39 15.13 19.34 20.06
C ARG A 39 15.35 19.92 21.45
N HIS A 40 14.64 19.40 22.46
CA HIS A 40 14.83 19.75 23.87
C HIS A 40 16.04 19.07 24.54
N GLY A 41 16.88 18.35 23.79
CA GLY A 41 18.07 17.69 24.33
C GLY A 41 17.78 16.42 25.13
N ILE A 42 16.56 15.87 25.03
CA ILE A 42 16.19 14.64 25.72
C ILE A 42 16.70 13.45 24.90
N GLY A 43 17.69 12.75 25.45
CA GLY A 43 18.26 11.57 24.82
C GLY A 43 17.28 10.40 24.66
N TYR A 44 17.58 9.51 23.72
CA TYR A 44 16.70 8.40 23.30
C TYR A 44 16.24 7.46 24.43
N THR A 45 17.04 7.24 25.48
CA THR A 45 16.65 6.40 26.62
C THR A 45 15.48 6.99 27.40
N LYS A 46 15.50 8.30 27.64
CA LYS A 46 14.39 9.00 28.32
C LYS A 46 13.19 9.10 27.38
N ALA A 47 13.41 9.44 26.12
CA ALA A 47 12.34 9.52 25.12
C ALA A 47 11.59 8.18 24.93
N SER A 48 12.30 7.05 24.96
CA SER A 48 11.72 5.72 24.88
C SER A 48 10.73 5.43 26.02
N ARG A 49 11.03 5.90 27.24
CA ARG A 49 10.13 5.77 28.40
C ARG A 49 8.92 6.70 28.30
N ILE A 50 9.12 7.92 27.79
CA ILE A 50 8.04 8.91 27.62
C ILE A 50 7.04 8.47 26.54
N LEU A 51 7.53 7.94 25.42
CA LEU A 51 6.69 7.58 24.27
C LEU A 51 6.17 6.14 24.28
N ASP A 52 6.56 5.37 25.30
CA ASP A 52 6.34 3.93 25.40
C ASP A 52 6.70 3.21 24.09
N MET A 53 7.98 3.29 23.73
CA MET A 53 8.52 2.76 22.48
C MET A 53 9.83 2.03 22.71
N SER A 54 10.16 1.10 21.81
CA SER A 54 11.41 0.36 21.85
C SER A 54 12.64 1.30 21.90
N PRO A 55 13.56 1.12 22.86
CA PRO A 55 14.80 1.89 22.93
C PRO A 55 15.64 1.79 21.65
N ASN A 56 15.56 0.67 20.93
CA ASN A 56 16.29 0.47 19.68
C ASN A 56 15.78 1.41 18.58
N THR A 57 14.46 1.51 18.42
CA THR A 57 13.84 2.42 17.45
C THR A 57 14.21 3.88 17.75
N LEU A 58 14.13 4.29 19.01
CA LEU A 58 14.45 5.66 19.41
C LEU A 58 15.95 5.96 19.29
N ARG A 59 16.83 4.97 19.51
CA ARG A 59 18.27 5.10 19.27
C ARG A 59 18.55 5.40 17.80
N ASP A 60 17.91 4.67 16.88
CA ASP A 60 18.11 4.89 15.44
C ASP A 60 17.57 6.24 14.99
N TRP A 61 16.42 6.66 15.52
CA TRP A 61 15.86 7.99 15.25
C TRP A 61 16.75 9.10 15.78
N HIS A 62 17.29 8.97 16.99
CA HIS A 62 18.20 9.94 17.58
C HIS A 62 19.52 10.05 16.79
N ARG A 63 20.05 8.92 16.30
CA ARG A 63 21.20 8.91 15.39
C ARG A 63 20.89 9.64 14.07
N ALA A 64 19.70 9.44 13.52
CA ALA A 64 19.26 10.17 12.32
C ALA A 64 19.08 11.66 12.61
N PHE A 65 18.64 12.04 13.81
CA PHE A 65 18.46 13.43 14.24
C PHE A 65 19.80 14.15 14.34
N ILE A 66 20.81 13.54 14.98
CA ILE A 66 22.17 14.09 15.04
C ILE A 66 22.75 14.30 13.63
N LYS A 67 22.41 13.43 12.68
CA LYS A 67 22.82 13.53 11.27
C LYS A 67 22.00 14.53 10.44
N GLY A 68 20.99 15.18 11.01
CA GLY A 68 20.08 16.08 10.29
C GLY A 68 19.11 15.40 9.32
N ALA A 69 19.00 14.06 9.36
CA ALA A 69 18.19 13.27 8.43
C ALA A 69 16.85 12.81 9.02
N PHE A 70 16.57 13.10 10.29
CA PHE A 70 15.33 12.70 10.94
C PHE A 70 14.17 13.66 10.60
N LYS A 71 13.09 13.09 10.03
CA LYS A 71 11.85 13.81 9.71
C LYS A 71 10.69 13.20 10.48
N ALA A 72 9.75 14.04 10.91
CA ALA A 72 8.52 13.59 11.55
C ALA A 72 7.69 12.75 10.56
N ASP A 73 7.54 13.26 9.34
CA ASP A 73 6.76 12.59 8.29
C ASP A 73 7.47 11.37 7.72
N LEU A 74 6.70 10.33 7.41
CA LEU A 74 7.19 9.22 6.59
C LEU A 74 7.34 9.66 5.15
N ALA A 75 8.38 9.15 4.50
CA ALA A 75 8.50 9.28 3.06
C ALA A 75 7.34 8.55 2.36
N ASP A 76 6.81 9.13 1.29
CA ASP A 76 5.69 8.59 0.52
C ASP A 76 5.89 7.13 0.11
N ASN A 77 7.13 6.71 -0.18
CA ASN A 77 7.45 5.33 -0.56
C ASN A 77 7.25 4.30 0.58
N GLN A 78 7.13 4.73 1.84
CA GLN A 78 6.89 3.86 2.98
C GLN A 78 5.40 3.52 3.16
N TYR A 79 4.50 4.36 2.64
CA TYR A 79 3.08 4.06 2.58
C TYR A 79 2.79 2.94 1.56
N ARG A 80 1.77 2.12 1.84
CA ARG A 80 1.39 0.98 1.02
C ARG A 80 -0.01 1.17 0.45
N TYR A 81 -0.24 0.70 -0.76
CA TYR A 81 -1.60 0.66 -1.28
C TYR A 81 -2.42 -0.36 -0.47
N PRO A 82 -3.70 -0.06 -0.17
CA PRO A 82 -4.62 -1.04 0.40
C PRO A 82 -4.66 -2.33 -0.44
N LYS A 83 -4.87 -3.47 0.21
CA LYS A 83 -4.97 -4.76 -0.47
C LYS A 83 -6.08 -4.75 -1.54
N ALA A 84 -7.23 -4.18 -1.20
CA ALA A 84 -8.38 -4.04 -2.11
C ALA A 84 -8.04 -3.24 -3.38
N VAL A 85 -7.26 -2.16 -3.25
CA VAL A 85 -6.79 -1.34 -4.38
C VAL A 85 -5.89 -2.16 -5.31
N ARG A 86 -4.94 -2.91 -4.73
CA ARG A 86 -4.06 -3.80 -5.48
C ARG A 86 -4.85 -4.89 -6.21
N GLU A 87 -5.77 -5.56 -5.51
CA GLU A 87 -6.60 -6.63 -6.08
C GLU A 87 -7.51 -6.11 -7.20
N ARG A 88 -8.08 -4.91 -7.05
CA ARG A 88 -8.87 -4.27 -8.10
C ARG A 88 -8.04 -3.98 -9.35
N ALA A 89 -6.85 -3.40 -9.19
CA ALA A 89 -5.98 -3.09 -10.33
C ALA A 89 -5.57 -4.37 -11.10
N VAL A 90 -5.29 -5.46 -10.38
CA VAL A 90 -5.00 -6.77 -10.98
C VAL A 90 -6.25 -7.34 -11.69
N ARG A 91 -7.43 -7.27 -11.06
CA ARG A 91 -8.70 -7.75 -11.64
C ARG A 91 -9.02 -7.03 -12.96
N LEU A 92 -8.91 -5.70 -12.99
CA LEU A 92 -9.11 -4.91 -14.21
C LEU A 92 -8.18 -5.39 -15.33
N ARG A 93 -6.92 -5.71 -14.99
CA ARG A 93 -5.98 -6.24 -15.99
C ARG A 93 -6.40 -7.61 -16.53
N LEU A 94 -6.87 -8.51 -15.66
CA LEU A 94 -7.35 -9.84 -16.03
C LEU A 94 -8.65 -9.78 -16.86
N GLN A 95 -9.49 -8.77 -16.63
CA GLN A 95 -10.69 -8.48 -17.42
C GLN A 95 -10.38 -7.86 -18.80
N GLY A 96 -9.10 -7.67 -19.14
CA GLY A 96 -8.69 -7.18 -20.47
C GLY A 96 -8.61 -5.66 -20.60
N TYR A 97 -8.72 -4.89 -19.51
CA TYR A 97 -8.47 -3.46 -19.55
C TYR A 97 -7.00 -3.17 -19.91
N SER A 98 -6.80 -2.15 -20.74
CA SER A 98 -5.48 -1.70 -21.14
C SER A 98 -4.77 -1.00 -19.98
N TRP A 99 -3.45 -0.92 -20.05
CA TRP A 99 -2.66 -0.26 -19.01
C TRP A 99 -3.05 1.23 -18.82
N SER A 100 -3.35 1.93 -19.92
CA SER A 100 -3.76 3.33 -19.88
C SER A 100 -5.17 3.50 -19.29
N GLU A 101 -6.10 2.59 -19.61
CA GLU A 101 -7.43 2.57 -19.00
C GLU A 101 -7.36 2.34 -17.49
N ILE A 102 -6.54 1.40 -17.04
CA ILE A 102 -6.35 1.13 -15.60
C ILE A 102 -5.75 2.35 -14.89
N ASN A 103 -4.75 3.00 -15.49
CA ASN A 103 -4.16 4.21 -14.93
C ASN A 103 -5.21 5.33 -14.81
N ARG A 104 -6.02 5.55 -15.85
CA ARG A 104 -7.10 6.55 -15.82
C ARG A 104 -8.16 6.24 -14.76
N LEU A 105 -8.50 4.96 -14.57
CA LEU A 105 -9.52 4.53 -13.62
C LEU A 105 -9.05 4.50 -12.16
N THR A 106 -7.75 4.33 -11.91
CA THR A 106 -7.22 4.10 -10.56
C THR A 106 -6.23 5.17 -10.09
N GLY A 107 -5.70 5.99 -11.00
CA GLY A 107 -4.61 6.93 -10.73
C GLY A 107 -3.25 6.28 -10.44
N ILE A 108 -3.15 4.95 -10.54
CA ILE A 108 -1.94 4.20 -10.18
C ILE A 108 -1.03 4.06 -11.40
N SER A 109 0.27 4.36 -11.21
CA SER A 109 1.25 4.23 -12.27
C SER A 109 1.25 2.83 -12.89
N VAL A 110 1.35 2.77 -14.22
CA VAL A 110 1.38 1.52 -14.99
C VAL A 110 2.48 0.57 -14.50
N SER A 111 3.65 1.12 -14.15
CA SER A 111 4.78 0.35 -13.62
C SER A 111 4.44 -0.35 -12.31
N THR A 112 3.68 0.31 -11.42
CA THR A 112 3.21 -0.29 -10.16
C THR A 112 2.22 -1.42 -10.42
N VAL A 113 1.23 -1.20 -11.29
CA VAL A 113 0.23 -2.22 -11.64
C VAL A 113 0.89 -3.45 -12.28
N ARG A 114 1.87 -3.26 -13.18
CA ARG A 114 2.64 -4.34 -13.78
C ARG A 114 3.35 -5.22 -12.75
N LYS A 115 4.01 -4.61 -11.76
CA LYS A 115 4.66 -5.35 -10.65
C LYS A 115 3.65 -6.18 -9.87
N TRP A 116 2.45 -5.66 -9.63
CA TRP A 116 1.42 -6.40 -8.91
C TRP A 116 0.85 -7.57 -9.69
N VAL A 117 0.64 -7.39 -11.00
CA VAL A 117 0.20 -8.46 -11.89
C VAL A 117 1.26 -9.54 -11.99
N LEU A 118 2.54 -9.18 -12.16
CA LEU A 118 3.64 -10.14 -12.18
C LEU A 118 3.72 -10.94 -10.86
N ALA A 119 3.71 -10.25 -9.72
CA ALA A 119 3.71 -10.91 -8.43
C ALA A 119 2.47 -11.79 -8.22
N HIS A 120 1.32 -11.40 -8.78
CA HIS A 120 0.10 -12.20 -8.74
C HIS A 120 0.22 -13.47 -9.62
N THR A 121 0.82 -13.38 -10.80
CA THR A 121 1.07 -14.54 -11.66
C THR A 121 2.16 -15.46 -11.11
N GLU A 122 3.19 -14.91 -10.47
CA GLU A 122 4.26 -15.68 -9.79
C GLU A 122 3.74 -16.38 -8.54
N THR A 123 2.88 -15.73 -7.75
CA THR A 123 2.25 -16.32 -6.55
C THR A 123 1.13 -17.29 -6.91
N GLY A 124 0.43 -17.05 -8.04
CA GLY A 124 -0.65 -17.89 -8.59
C GLY A 124 -0.19 -19.27 -9.08
N GLY A 125 1.12 -19.55 -9.08
CA GLY A 125 1.67 -20.91 -9.23
C GLY A 125 1.30 -21.87 -8.09
N ARG A 126 0.74 -21.37 -6.97
CA ARG A 126 0.09 -22.20 -5.94
C ARG A 126 -1.43 -22.01 -5.98
N LYS A 127 -2.05 -22.75 -6.91
CA LYS A 127 -3.46 -23.18 -6.99
C LYS A 127 -4.51 -22.25 -6.35
N THR A 128 -5.24 -21.54 -7.20
CA THR A 128 -6.69 -21.43 -7.03
C THR A 128 -7.31 -21.60 -8.40
N GLN A 129 -7.86 -22.80 -8.63
CA GLN A 129 -8.84 -23.02 -9.68
C GLN A 129 -9.96 -22.01 -9.45
N ILE A 130 -10.05 -20.99 -10.29
CA ILE A 130 -11.31 -20.28 -10.49
C ILE A 130 -12.06 -21.13 -11.50
N LEU A 131 -12.80 -22.13 -10.97
CA LEU A 131 -13.84 -22.80 -11.73
C LEU A 131 -14.89 -21.72 -12.00
N VAL A 132 -14.95 -21.24 -13.24
CA VAL A 132 -16.16 -20.57 -13.72
C VAL A 132 -17.20 -21.68 -13.82
N GLU A 133 -18.03 -21.81 -12.79
CA GLU A 133 -19.31 -22.49 -12.93
C GLU A 133 -20.10 -21.71 -13.98
N ARG A 134 -20.05 -22.23 -15.20
CA ARG A 134 -20.98 -21.89 -16.26
C ARG A 134 -22.31 -22.49 -15.87
N SER A 135 -23.10 -21.74 -15.11
CA SER A 135 -24.52 -22.04 -14.92
C SER A 135 -25.27 -21.71 -16.21
N GLU A 136 -26.16 -22.64 -16.56
CA GLU A 136 -27.33 -22.55 -17.43
C GLU A 136 -27.15 -22.69 -18.95
N SER A 137 -27.76 -23.76 -19.49
CA SER A 137 -28.86 -23.64 -20.45
C SER A 137 -29.62 -24.97 -20.50
N GLU A 138 -30.91 -24.89 -20.15
CA GLU A 138 -31.95 -25.90 -20.34
C GLU A 138 -32.02 -26.46 -21.77
N SER A 139 -32.30 -27.76 -21.89
CA SER A 139 -33.44 -28.35 -22.61
C SER A 139 -33.39 -29.88 -22.57
#